data_AF-A0A936SP40-F1
#
_entry.id   AF-A0A936SP40-F1
#
_cell.length_a   1.000
_cell.length_b   1.000
_cell.length_c   1.000
_cell.angle_alpha   90.00
_cell.angle_beta   90.00
_cell.angle_gamma   90.00
#
_symmetry.space_group_name_H-M   'P 1'
#
loop_
_entity.id
_entity.type
_entity.pdbx_description
1 polymer ?
#
loop_
_entity_poly.entity_id
_entity_poly.type
_entity_poly.pdbx_seq_one_letter_code
_entity_poly.pdbx_strand_id
1 'polypeptide(L)'
;MTDWPATRAQQIAALEAALQVPGLPEGTKQQILEQLRALQGLDSIQGTATVSGELQGNAIGVNLGTVQTFFGGAQPPTSPAGQPARTATPEQIADQRELLAAHRRTLAVYLRQLATLGSAYVPPSVSSGIREARVGVRQAKSALRGWGVEVEDLPGEEESA
;
A
#
# COMPACT_ATOMS: atom_id res chain seq x y z
N MET A 1 -39.30 -5.08 -0.30
CA MET A 1 -38.52 -4.77 0.91
C MET A 1 -37.22 -5.53 0.76
N THR A 2 -36.16 -4.84 0.33
CA THR A 2 -34.87 -5.46 0.06
C THR A 2 -34.03 -5.32 1.33
N ASP A 3 -33.81 -6.42 2.04
CA ASP A 3 -32.91 -6.44 3.20
C ASP A 3 -31.50 -6.05 2.74
N TRP A 4 -31.05 -4.88 3.20
CA TRP A 4 -29.65 -4.46 3.04
C TRP A 4 -28.78 -5.40 3.86
N PRO A 5 -27.62 -5.87 3.36
CA PRO A 5 -26.75 -6.73 4.15
C PRO A 5 -26.36 -6.01 5.45
N ALA A 6 -26.55 -6.68 6.59
CA ALA A 6 -26.17 -6.15 7.90
C ALA A 6 -24.74 -5.60 7.84
N THR A 7 -24.55 -4.36 8.30
CA THR A 7 -23.23 -3.74 8.37
C THR A 7 -22.31 -4.59 9.23
N ARG A 8 -21.00 -4.55 8.98
CA ARG A 8 -20.02 -5.35 9.74
C ARG A 8 -20.12 -5.15 11.25
N ALA A 9 -20.37 -3.91 11.70
CA ALA A 9 -20.61 -3.61 13.11
C ALA A 9 -21.84 -4.35 13.66
N GLN A 10 -22.92 -4.45 12.87
CA GLN A 10 -24.10 -5.24 13.22
C GLN A 10 -23.81 -6.75 13.24
N GLN A 11 -22.95 -7.25 12.35
CA GLN A 11 -22.55 -8.67 12.34
C GLN A 11 -21.69 -9.05 13.55
N ILE A 12 -20.73 -8.19 13.94
CA ILE A 12 -19.92 -8.37 15.15
C ILE A 12 -20.82 -8.38 16.38
N ALA A 13 -21.69 -7.37 16.51
CA ALA A 13 -22.63 -7.27 17.64
C ALA A 13 -23.57 -8.50 17.72
N ALA A 14 -24.01 -9.05 16.58
CA ALA A 14 -24.84 -10.24 16.54
C ALA A 14 -24.11 -11.50 17.04
N LEU A 15 -22.84 -11.68 16.66
CA LEU A 15 -22.02 -12.81 17.13
C LEU A 15 -21.66 -12.68 18.62
N GLU A 16 -21.38 -11.46 19.08
CA GLU A 16 -21.15 -11.17 20.51
C GLU A 16 -22.40 -11.45 21.35
N ALA A 17 -23.58 -11.07 20.86
CA ALA A 17 -24.86 -11.38 21.51
C ALA A 17 -25.12 -12.89 21.55
N ALA A 18 -24.77 -13.63 20.49
CA ALA A 18 -24.93 -15.08 20.44
C ALA A 18 -24.06 -15.81 21.49
N LEU A 19 -22.90 -15.25 21.86
CA LEU A 19 -22.04 -15.78 22.93
C LEU A 19 -22.60 -15.54 24.34
N GLN A 20 -23.52 -14.58 24.51
CA GLN A 20 -24.16 -14.30 25.80
C GLN A 20 -25.31 -15.27 26.12
N VAL A 21 -25.71 -16.12 25.18
CA VAL A 21 -26.78 -17.11 25.39
C VAL A 21 -26.30 -18.21 26.36
N PRO A 22 -26.94 -18.37 27.54
CA PRO A 22 -26.57 -19.40 28.50
C PRO A 22 -26.93 -20.80 27.99
N GLY A 23 -26.06 -21.79 28.24
CA GLY A 23 -26.28 -23.19 27.84
C GLY A 23 -25.87 -23.52 26.40
N LEU A 24 -25.17 -22.61 25.70
CA LEU A 24 -24.71 -22.87 24.34
C LEU A 24 -23.71 -24.05 24.29
N PRO A 25 -23.84 -25.00 23.35
CA PRO A 25 -22.89 -26.10 23.17
C PRO A 25 -21.48 -25.58 22.90
N GLU A 26 -20.47 -26.25 23.45
CA GLU A 26 -19.08 -25.78 23.37
C GLU A 26 -18.59 -25.67 21.92
N GLY A 27 -18.96 -26.64 21.05
CA GLY A 27 -18.63 -26.57 19.62
C GLY A 27 -19.22 -25.34 18.92
N THR A 28 -20.42 -24.91 19.32
CA THR A 28 -21.08 -23.72 18.76
C THR A 28 -20.43 -22.44 19.27
N LYS A 29 -20.02 -22.40 20.55
CA LYS A 29 -19.25 -21.26 21.10
C LYS A 29 -17.93 -21.09 20.37
N GLN A 30 -17.19 -22.19 20.15
CA GLN A 30 -15.92 -22.18 19.43
C GLN A 30 -16.11 -21.66 18.00
N GLN A 31 -17.16 -22.11 17.30
CA GLN A 31 -17.48 -21.66 15.96
C GLN A 31 -17.80 -20.15 15.89
N ILE A 32 -18.57 -19.63 16.85
CA ILE A 32 -18.90 -18.19 16.91
C ILE A 32 -17.65 -17.36 17.23
N LEU A 33 -16.78 -17.83 18.13
CA LEU A 33 -15.51 -17.17 18.44
C LEU A 33 -14.57 -17.13 17.24
N GLU A 34 -14.52 -18.20 16.44
CA GLU A 34 -13.72 -18.25 15.20
C GLU A 34 -14.24 -17.24 14.16
N GLN A 35 -15.56 -17.18 13.98
CA GLN A 35 -16.20 -16.21 13.07
C GLN A 35 -15.98 -14.76 13.53
N LEU A 36 -16.07 -14.50 14.84
CA LEU A 36 -15.79 -13.20 15.42
C LEU A 36 -14.34 -12.79 15.17
N ARG A 37 -13.39 -13.72 15.38
CA ARG A 37 -11.96 -13.49 15.09
C ARG A 37 -11.71 -13.21 13.62
N ALA A 38 -12.34 -13.95 12.71
CA ALA A 38 -12.22 -13.73 11.27
C ALA A 38 -12.75 -12.34 10.85
N LEU A 39 -13.92 -11.95 11.38
CA LEU A 39 -14.51 -10.64 11.10
C LEU A 39 -13.75 -9.48 11.75
N GLN A 40 -13.05 -9.69 12.86
CA GLN A 40 -12.20 -8.68 13.50
C GLN A 40 -10.81 -8.58 12.83
N GLY A 41 -10.26 -9.70 12.35
CA GLY A 41 -8.95 -9.75 11.69
C GLY A 41 -8.88 -9.06 10.32
N LEU A 42 -10.01 -8.78 9.69
CA LEU A 42 -10.09 -8.05 8.42
C LEU A 42 -9.72 -6.56 8.52
N ASP A 43 -9.59 -5.98 9.73
CA ASP A 43 -9.13 -4.58 9.92
C ASP A 43 -7.62 -4.42 10.11
N SER A 44 -6.85 -5.52 10.18
CA SER A 44 -5.41 -5.42 10.34
C SER A 44 -4.69 -6.66 9.79
N ILE A 45 -4.38 -6.65 8.49
CA ILE A 45 -3.19 -7.41 8.05
C ILE A 45 -1.96 -6.57 8.38
N GLN A 46 -1.59 -6.58 9.65
CA GLN A 46 -0.21 -6.44 10.07
C GLN A 46 0.23 -7.81 10.56
N GLY A 47 0.88 -8.57 9.68
CA GLY A 47 1.38 -9.89 9.99
C GLY A 47 2.55 -10.23 9.07
N THR A 48 3.59 -10.83 9.64
CA THR A 48 4.68 -11.41 8.88
C THR A 48 4.34 -12.88 8.62
N ALA A 49 4.15 -13.26 7.36
CA ALA A 49 4.05 -14.66 6.97
C ALA A 49 5.43 -15.14 6.49
N THR A 50 6.05 -16.05 7.23
CA THR A 50 7.28 -16.73 6.80
C THR A 50 6.89 -18.02 6.07
N VAL A 51 7.10 -18.07 4.76
CA VAL A 51 6.91 -19.30 3.97
C VAL A 51 8.26 -19.98 3.83
N SER A 52 8.50 -21.04 4.59
CA SER A 52 9.68 -21.90 4.45
C SER A 52 9.30 -23.16 3.66
N GLY A 53 9.43 -23.11 2.34
CA GLY A 53 9.12 -24.21 1.42
C GLY A 53 9.33 -23.80 -0.05
N GLU A 54 9.23 -24.76 -0.98
CA GLU A 54 9.30 -24.50 -2.42
C GLU A 54 7.89 -24.14 -2.95
N LEU A 55 7.72 -22.92 -3.45
CA LEU A 55 6.45 -22.47 -4.04
C LEU A 55 6.41 -22.88 -5.52
N GLN A 56 5.58 -23.86 -5.87
CA GLN A 56 5.36 -24.25 -7.27
C GLN A 56 4.08 -23.58 -7.82
N GLY A 57 4.23 -22.61 -8.72
CA GLY A 57 3.12 -21.91 -9.39
C GLY A 57 3.38 -20.43 -9.64
N ASN A 58 2.39 -19.73 -10.21
CA ASN A 58 2.43 -18.27 -10.41
C ASN A 58 2.02 -17.54 -9.13
N ALA A 59 2.89 -16.70 -8.57
CA ALA A 59 2.59 -15.83 -7.44
C ALA A 59 2.19 -14.43 -7.91
N ILE A 60 1.03 -13.93 -7.50
CA ILE A 60 0.57 -12.56 -7.77
C ILE A 60 0.39 -11.86 -6.42
N GLY A 61 1.26 -10.88 -6.14
CA GLY A 61 1.11 -9.97 -5.02
C GLY A 61 0.66 -8.61 -5.50
N VAL A 62 -0.53 -8.17 -5.10
CA VAL A 62 -0.97 -6.78 -5.28
C VAL A 62 -0.66 -6.00 -4.01
N ASN A 63 0.12 -4.92 -4.13
CA ASN A 63 0.60 -4.15 -2.99
C ASN A 63 0.08 -2.70 -3.07
N LEU A 64 -0.45 -2.20 -1.95
CA LEU A 64 -0.89 -0.80 -1.80
C LEU A 64 0.09 0.00 -0.90
N GLY A 65 1.41 -0.09 -1.14
CA GLY A 65 2.44 0.57 -0.34
C GLY A 65 3.89 0.31 -0.80
N THR A 66 4.88 0.67 0.04
CA THR A 66 6.31 0.41 -0.22
C THR A 66 6.76 -0.90 0.44
N VAL A 67 7.41 -1.80 -0.31
CA VAL A 67 8.00 -3.05 0.19
C VAL A 67 9.52 -3.01 0.03
N GLN A 68 10.26 -3.40 1.09
CA GLN A 68 11.65 -3.85 0.96
C GLN A 68 11.62 -5.39 0.96
N THR A 69 11.78 -6.01 -0.21
CA THR A 69 11.95 -7.47 -0.32
C THR A 69 13.44 -7.82 -0.28
N PHE A 70 13.78 -8.82 0.53
CA PHE A 70 15.13 -9.38 0.60
C PHE A 70 15.11 -10.76 -0.07
N PHE A 71 15.90 -10.94 -1.12
CA PHE A 71 16.06 -12.23 -1.81
C PHE A 71 17.39 -12.84 -1.38
N GLY A 72 17.34 -13.97 -0.67
CA GLY A 72 18.52 -14.71 -0.19
C GLY A 72 18.40 -15.09 1.30
N GLY A 73 18.88 -16.29 1.66
CA GLY A 73 18.78 -16.88 3.00
C GLY A 73 19.63 -16.22 4.10
N ALA A 74 19.84 -14.91 4.06
CA ALA A 74 20.54 -14.19 5.11
C ALA A 74 19.52 -13.43 5.99
N GLN A 75 19.34 -13.92 7.22
CA GLN A 75 18.70 -13.16 8.30
C GLN A 75 19.36 -11.77 8.43
N PRO A 76 18.59 -10.71 8.75
CA PRO A 76 19.20 -9.41 9.04
C PRO A 76 20.17 -9.58 10.22
N PRO A 77 21.40 -9.05 10.14
CA PRO A 77 22.24 -8.99 11.32
C PRO A 77 21.52 -8.11 12.35
N THR A 78 21.30 -8.65 13.55
CA THR A 78 21.07 -7.83 14.74
C THR A 78 22.19 -6.79 14.76
N SER A 79 21.81 -5.51 14.67
CA SER A 79 22.69 -4.40 14.36
C SER A 79 24.07 -4.51 15.01
N PRO A 80 25.16 -4.60 14.23
CA PRO A 80 26.43 -4.04 14.65
C PRO A 80 26.40 -2.55 14.30
N ALA A 81 26.75 -1.74 15.28
CA ALA A 81 26.99 -0.31 15.11
C ALA A 81 27.89 -0.05 13.88
N GLY A 82 27.50 0.90 13.02
CA GLY A 82 28.38 1.47 12.00
C GLY A 82 28.27 0.90 10.58
N GLN A 83 27.07 0.67 10.04
CA GLN A 83 26.94 0.48 8.59
C GLN A 83 27.04 1.84 7.86
N PRO A 84 27.93 1.99 6.87
CA PRO A 84 27.99 3.18 6.04
C PRO A 84 26.65 3.36 5.32
N ALA A 85 26.22 4.61 5.11
CA ALA A 85 25.03 4.94 4.34
C ALA A 85 24.93 4.06 3.09
N ARG A 86 23.79 3.42 2.83
CA ARG A 86 23.56 2.61 1.63
C ARG A 86 23.75 3.50 0.40
N THR A 87 24.96 3.56 -0.13
CA THR A 87 25.27 4.24 -1.40
C THR A 87 24.65 3.40 -2.51
N ALA A 88 23.65 3.94 -3.19
CA ALA A 88 23.10 3.34 -4.40
C ALA A 88 24.14 3.32 -5.52
N THR A 89 24.05 2.33 -6.41
CA THR A 89 24.94 2.26 -7.56
C THR A 89 24.56 3.30 -8.62
N PRO A 90 25.48 3.68 -9.52
CA PRO A 90 25.17 4.61 -10.62
C PRO A 90 24.00 4.16 -11.50
N GLU A 91 23.85 2.86 -11.72
CA GLU A 91 22.75 2.27 -12.50
C GLU A 91 21.42 2.47 -11.77
N GLN A 92 21.37 2.20 -10.46
CA GLN A 92 20.16 2.44 -9.66
C GLN A 92 19.75 3.91 -9.65
N ILE A 93 20.73 4.82 -9.61
CA ILE A 93 20.48 6.26 -9.71
C ILE A 93 19.95 6.62 -11.11
N ALA A 94 20.48 6.02 -12.17
CA ALA A 94 20.02 6.24 -13.54
C ALA A 94 18.58 5.75 -13.74
N ASP A 95 18.27 4.52 -13.31
CA ASP A 95 16.93 3.94 -13.37
C ASP A 95 15.92 4.79 -12.61
N GLN A 96 16.29 5.25 -11.41
CA GLN A 96 15.41 6.10 -10.59
C GLN A 96 15.18 7.48 -11.22
N ARG A 97 16.17 8.04 -11.92
CA ARG A 97 16.02 9.28 -12.70
C ARG A 97 15.13 9.08 -13.91
N GLU A 98 15.25 7.95 -14.61
CA GLU A 98 14.36 7.61 -15.71
C GLU A 98 12.91 7.48 -15.22
N LEU A 99 12.70 6.79 -14.11
CA LEU A 99 11.38 6.65 -13.50
C LEU A 99 10.79 8.01 -13.08
N LEU A 100 11.60 8.89 -12.47
CA LEU A 100 11.19 10.26 -12.17
C LEU A 100 10.77 11.02 -13.44
N ALA A 101 11.56 10.91 -14.51
CA ALA A 101 11.25 11.56 -15.79
C ALA A 101 9.95 11.02 -16.41
N ALA A 102 9.69 9.71 -16.28
CA ALA A 102 8.45 9.09 -16.75
C ALA A 102 7.23 9.63 -15.98
N HIS A 103 7.27 9.65 -14.64
CA HIS A 103 6.19 10.21 -13.83
C HIS A 103 5.95 11.70 -14.13
N ARG A 104 7.01 12.49 -14.33
CA ARG A 104 6.91 13.90 -14.74
C ARG A 104 6.20 14.07 -16.08
N ARG A 105 6.54 13.28 -17.09
CA ARG A 105 5.85 13.31 -18.40
C ARG A 105 4.36 12.98 -18.25
N THR A 106 4.05 11.92 -17.50
CA THR A 106 2.65 11.51 -17.23
C THR A 106 1.87 12.61 -16.50
N LEU A 107 2.46 13.20 -15.45
CA LEU A 107 1.85 14.30 -14.71
C LEU A 107 1.57 15.50 -15.62
N ALA A 108 2.51 15.88 -16.48
CA ALA A 108 2.34 16.98 -17.43
C ALA A 108 1.17 16.74 -18.40
N VAL A 109 0.97 15.49 -18.86
CA VAL A 109 -0.17 15.12 -19.70
C VAL A 109 -1.49 15.31 -18.94
N TYR A 110 -1.58 14.79 -17.71
CA TYR A 110 -2.81 14.92 -16.93
C TYR A 110 -3.12 16.36 -16.52
N LEU A 111 -2.10 17.16 -16.16
CA LEU A 111 -2.29 18.58 -15.86
C LEU A 111 -2.78 19.36 -17.09
N ARG A 112 -2.31 19.01 -18.30
CA ARG A 112 -2.83 19.59 -19.53
C ARG A 112 -4.29 19.19 -19.76
N GLN A 113 -4.65 17.92 -19.53
CA GLN A 113 -6.04 17.47 -19.64
C GLN A 113 -6.96 18.19 -18.64
N LEU A 114 -6.49 18.36 -17.39
CA LEU A 114 -7.21 19.13 -16.37
C LEU A 114 -7.38 20.59 -16.80
N ALA A 115 -6.36 21.22 -17.37
CA ALA A 115 -6.46 22.59 -17.87
C ALA A 115 -7.45 22.72 -19.05
N THR A 116 -7.53 21.73 -19.93
CA THR A 116 -8.47 21.72 -21.06
C THR A 116 -9.92 21.49 -20.63
N LEU A 117 -10.15 20.57 -19.68
CA LEU A 117 -11.51 20.19 -19.24
C LEU A 117 -12.05 21.12 -18.15
N GLY A 118 -11.16 21.76 -17.39
CA GLY A 118 -11.50 22.50 -16.18
C GLY A 118 -11.74 21.57 -14.98
N SER A 119 -11.57 22.09 -13.77
CA SER A 119 -11.68 21.31 -12.53
C SER A 119 -13.09 20.75 -12.29
N ALA A 120 -14.13 21.45 -12.72
CA ALA A 120 -15.53 21.06 -12.51
C ALA A 120 -15.97 19.84 -13.36
N TYR A 121 -15.27 19.55 -14.45
CA TYR A 121 -15.62 18.50 -15.40
C TYR A 121 -14.53 17.45 -15.55
N VAL A 122 -13.56 17.43 -14.63
CA VAL A 122 -12.44 16.49 -14.75
C VAL A 122 -12.93 15.05 -14.53
N PRO A 123 -12.64 14.11 -15.45
CA PRO A 123 -12.97 12.72 -15.23
C PRO A 123 -12.23 12.15 -14.01
N PRO A 124 -12.82 11.22 -13.26
CA PRO A 124 -12.16 10.57 -12.13
C PRO A 124 -10.80 9.96 -12.50
N SER A 125 -10.68 9.39 -13.70
CA SER A 125 -9.42 8.83 -14.22
C SER A 125 -8.28 9.85 -14.28
N VAL A 126 -8.57 11.09 -14.68
CA VAL A 126 -7.58 12.18 -14.73
C VAL A 126 -7.21 12.61 -13.31
N SER A 127 -8.19 12.80 -12.43
CA SER A 127 -7.92 13.19 -11.03
C SER A 127 -7.07 12.16 -10.28
N SER A 128 -7.37 10.87 -10.46
CA SER A 128 -6.61 9.77 -9.87
C SER A 128 -5.22 9.68 -10.49
N GLY A 129 -5.10 9.83 -11.82
CA GLY A 129 -3.82 9.84 -12.52
C GLY A 129 -2.89 10.97 -12.08
N ILE A 130 -3.41 12.17 -11.81
CA ILE A 130 -2.62 13.28 -11.25
C ILE A 130 -2.09 12.90 -9.86
N ARG A 131 -2.95 12.37 -9.00
CA ARG A 131 -2.58 11.99 -7.63
C ARG A 131 -1.51 10.91 -7.62
N GLU A 132 -1.69 9.88 -8.44
CA GLU A 132 -0.74 8.78 -8.60
C GLU A 132 0.61 9.27 -9.14
N ALA A 133 0.61 10.08 -10.21
CA ALA A 133 1.83 10.61 -10.78
C ALA A 133 2.60 11.50 -9.79
N ARG A 134 1.90 12.32 -8.99
CA ARG A 134 2.52 13.12 -7.91
C ARG A 134 3.12 12.24 -6.82
N VAL A 135 2.44 11.16 -6.41
CA VAL A 135 3.01 10.18 -5.46
C VAL A 135 4.30 9.58 -6.02
N GLY A 136 4.29 9.15 -7.29
CA GLY A 136 5.48 8.61 -7.95
C GLY A 136 6.64 9.60 -8.02
N VAL A 137 6.37 10.87 -8.34
CA VAL A 137 7.38 11.95 -8.31
C VAL A 137 7.98 12.11 -6.91
N ARG A 138 7.16 12.21 -5.85
CA ARG A 138 7.64 12.36 -4.48
C ARG A 138 8.49 11.18 -4.02
N GLN A 139 8.06 9.96 -4.32
CA GLN A 139 8.79 8.75 -3.97
C GLN A 139 10.16 8.70 -4.68
N ALA A 140 10.18 8.97 -5.99
CA ALA A 140 11.41 8.96 -6.77
C ALA A 140 12.41 10.02 -6.29
N LYS A 141 11.93 11.24 -5.99
CA LYS A 141 12.76 12.29 -5.39
C LYS A 141 13.30 11.90 -4.02
N SER A 142 12.46 11.31 -3.16
CA SER A 142 12.89 10.90 -1.82
C SER A 142 13.96 9.81 -1.88
N ALA A 143 13.86 8.86 -2.81
CA ALA A 143 14.88 7.84 -3.02
C ALA A 143 16.21 8.47 -3.48
N LEU A 144 16.17 9.33 -4.50
CA LEU A 144 17.34 10.03 -5.01
C LEU A 144 18.02 10.89 -3.94
N ARG A 145 17.24 11.69 -3.20
CA ARG A 145 17.75 12.52 -2.08
C ARG A 145 18.29 11.65 -0.94
N GLY A 146 17.67 10.51 -0.67
CA GLY A 146 18.16 9.52 0.30
C GLY A 146 19.52 8.93 -0.07
N TRP A 147 19.88 8.94 -1.36
CA TRP A 147 21.19 8.55 -1.87
C TRP A 147 22.16 9.74 -2.04
N GLY A 148 21.79 10.94 -1.57
CA GLY A 148 22.60 12.15 -1.70
C GLY A 148 22.58 12.77 -3.10
N VAL A 149 21.65 12.36 -3.97
CA VAL A 149 21.45 12.97 -5.28
C VAL A 149 20.49 14.14 -5.14
N GLU A 150 20.98 15.34 -5.43
CA GLU A 150 20.16 16.54 -5.51
C GLU A 150 19.15 16.45 -6.67
N VAL A 151 17.90 16.80 -6.39
CA VAL A 151 16.81 16.77 -7.36
C VAL A 151 15.95 18.02 -7.20
N GLU A 152 15.78 18.74 -8.31
CA GLU A 152 14.97 19.95 -8.41
C GLU A 152 13.48 19.69 -8.17
N ASP A 153 12.82 20.61 -7.49
CA ASP A 153 11.36 20.67 -7.34
C ASP A 153 10.74 21.56 -8.42
N LEU A 154 9.85 20.98 -9.24
CA LEU A 154 9.15 21.69 -10.30
C LEU A 154 7.75 22.12 -9.85
N PRO A 155 7.22 23.25 -10.36
CA PRO A 155 5.88 23.69 -10.05
C PRO A 155 4.83 22.70 -10.57
N GLY A 156 3.75 22.50 -9.80
CA GLY A 156 2.65 21.58 -10.12
C GLY A 156 2.87 20.12 -9.70
N GLU A 157 4.08 19.77 -9.27
CA GLU A 157 4.40 18.45 -8.70
C GLU A 157 3.81 18.25 -7.30
N GLU A 158 3.56 19.34 -6.58
CA GLU A 158 2.84 19.34 -5.31
C GLU A 158 1.40 19.84 -5.49
N GLU A 159 0.51 19.33 -4.63
CA GLU A 159 -0.86 19.83 -4.53
C GLU A 159 -0.80 21.25 -3.97
N SER A 160 -1.24 22.25 -4.74
CA SER A 160 -1.47 23.59 -4.19
C SER A 160 -2.68 23.50 -3.25
N ALA A 161 -2.47 23.84 -1.98
CA ALA A 161 -3.49 23.83 -0.93
C ALA A 161 -4.61 24.85 -1.20
#